data_AF-A0A938YHX3-F1
#
_entry.id   AF-A0A938YHX3-F1
#
_cell.length_a   1.000
_cell.length_b   1.000
_cell.length_c   1.000
_cell.angle_alpha   90.00
_cell.angle_beta   90.00
_cell.angle_gamma   90.00
#
_symmetry.space_group_name_H-M   'P 1'
#
loop_
_entity.id
_entity.type
_entity.pdbx_description
1 polymer ?
#
loop_
_entity_poly.entity_id
_entity_poly.type
_entity_poly.pdbx_seq_one_letter_code
_entity_poly.pdbx_strand_id
1 'polypeptide(L)'
;MTARRWGIVFAAVLVLVAAATAAWMAAPPEWSPAWLTFPSSTWGGRPAVAALVVLVAAAVMVAAMSVARRWTRAGRRPAERTAGPLTPAAAPDPPSRPTSAPVAPDGVDQRPPGLRAEDPDIRRLIESVIGVRDLVPSQALAERLGAGLAAVGVQTDHPLGRPFDPARHQAVETVVTDDPRLADTIAAVERVGYSQDGRELRPAEVVVYRAAR
;
A
#
# COMPACT_ATOMS: atom_id res chain seq x y z
N MET A 1 -3.36 -7.37 -1.99
CA MET A 1 -4.82 -7.39 -2.24
C MET A 1 -5.28 -5.96 -2.40
N THR A 2 -5.79 -5.66 -3.58
CA THR A 2 -5.42 -4.48 -4.38
C THR A 2 -6.43 -3.34 -4.28
N ALA A 3 -5.98 -2.12 -4.59
CA ALA A 3 -6.77 -0.91 -4.76
C ALA A 3 -8.01 -1.08 -5.69
N ARG A 4 -8.06 -2.14 -6.50
CA ARG A 4 -9.23 -2.55 -7.31
C ARG A 4 -10.33 -3.21 -6.47
N ARG A 5 -9.96 -3.98 -5.45
CA ARG A 5 -10.90 -4.52 -4.45
C ARG A 5 -11.43 -3.39 -3.57
N TRP A 6 -10.59 -2.40 -3.24
CA TRP A 6 -11.04 -1.19 -2.55
C TRP A 6 -11.92 -0.29 -3.41
N GLY A 7 -11.65 -0.13 -4.71
CA GLY A 7 -12.54 0.58 -5.63
C GLY A 7 -13.90 -0.10 -5.79
N ILE A 8 -13.94 -1.45 -5.83
CA ILE A 8 -15.18 -2.22 -5.85
C ILE A 8 -15.90 -2.15 -4.50
N VAL A 9 -15.18 -2.23 -3.38
CA VAL A 9 -15.75 -2.07 -2.03
C VAL A 9 -16.28 -0.65 -1.83
N PHE A 10 -15.59 0.38 -2.33
CA PHE A 10 -16.02 1.78 -2.25
C PHE A 10 -17.24 2.06 -3.13
N ALA A 11 -17.25 1.53 -4.37
CA ALA A 11 -18.41 1.60 -5.24
C ALA A 11 -19.61 0.82 -4.66
N ALA A 12 -19.38 -0.34 -4.06
CA ALA A 12 -20.42 -1.13 -3.41
C ALA A 12 -20.98 -0.41 -2.18
N VAL A 13 -20.13 0.16 -1.31
CA VAL A 13 -20.56 0.96 -0.15
C VAL A 13 -21.34 2.19 -0.61
N LEU A 14 -20.88 2.89 -1.66
CA LEU A 14 -21.59 4.05 -2.21
C LEU A 14 -22.98 3.67 -2.73
N VAL A 15 -23.10 2.55 -3.44
CA VAL A 15 -24.39 2.03 -3.93
C VAL A 15 -25.29 1.62 -2.77
N LEU A 16 -24.75 0.99 -1.73
CA LEU A 16 -25.51 0.56 -0.54
C LEU A 16 -26.02 1.74 0.28
N VAL A 17 -25.18 2.78 0.45
CA VAL A 17 -25.58 4.04 1.11
C VAL A 17 -26.62 4.78 0.28
N ALA A 18 -26.45 4.87 -1.04
CA ALA A 18 -27.44 5.47 -1.93
C ALA A 18 -28.78 4.71 -1.90
N ALA A 19 -28.74 3.38 -1.91
CA ALA A 19 -29.93 2.53 -1.84
C ALA A 19 -30.63 2.62 -0.48
N ALA A 20 -29.90 2.65 0.64
CA ALA A 20 -30.46 2.84 1.97
C ALA A 20 -31.10 4.23 2.12
N THR A 21 -30.47 5.26 1.56
CA THR A 21 -31.01 6.64 1.57
C THR A 21 -32.27 6.73 0.70
N ALA A 22 -32.27 6.11 -0.48
CA ALA A 22 -33.43 6.07 -1.37
C ALA A 22 -34.59 5.26 -0.77
N ALA A 23 -34.31 4.10 -0.16
CA ALA A 23 -35.32 3.29 0.52
C ALA A 23 -35.92 4.02 1.73
N TRP A 24 -35.12 4.80 2.45
CA TRP A 24 -35.61 5.65 3.55
C TRP A 24 -36.43 6.85 3.07
N MET A 25 -36.10 7.42 1.91
CA MET A 25 -36.89 8.49 1.27
C MET A 25 -38.18 7.97 0.61
N ALA A 26 -38.16 6.75 0.08
CA ALA A 26 -39.28 6.13 -0.62
C ALA A 26 -40.22 5.33 0.31
N ALA A 27 -39.83 5.10 1.57
CA ALA A 27 -40.69 4.47 2.55
C ALA A 27 -41.89 5.39 2.85
N PRO A 28 -43.12 4.99 2.52
CA PRO A 28 -44.28 5.79 2.79
C PRO A 28 -44.60 5.75 4.30
N PRO A 29 -45.15 6.84 4.88
CA PRO A 29 -45.32 6.99 6.33
C PRO A 29 -46.37 6.05 6.96
N GLU A 30 -47.09 5.26 6.16
CA GLU A 30 -48.20 4.42 6.65
C GLU A 30 -47.80 3.12 7.36
N TRP A 31 -46.52 2.73 7.40
CA TRP A 31 -46.08 1.53 8.15
C TRP A 31 -45.84 1.85 9.63
N SER A 32 -46.83 2.48 10.26
CA SER A 32 -46.90 2.60 11.71
C SER A 32 -47.93 1.58 12.22
N PRO A 33 -47.53 0.57 13.01
CA PRO A 33 -48.49 -0.29 13.68
C PRO A 33 -49.38 0.57 14.58
N ALA A 34 -50.71 0.48 14.43
CA ALA A 34 -51.70 1.33 15.11
C ALA A 34 -51.65 1.27 16.67
N TRP A 35 -50.80 0.43 17.24
CA TRP A 35 -50.58 0.27 18.69
C TRP A 35 -49.34 1.00 19.22
N LEU A 36 -48.54 1.65 18.37
CA LEU A 36 -47.40 2.49 18.77
C LEU A 36 -47.74 3.97 18.68
N THR A 37 -48.54 4.46 19.64
CA THR A 37 -48.68 5.89 19.90
C THR A 37 -47.40 6.43 20.55
N PHE A 38 -46.41 6.76 19.74
CA PHE A 38 -45.29 7.58 20.19
C PHE A 38 -45.72 9.06 20.28
N PRO A 39 -45.39 9.77 21.36
CA PRO A 39 -45.66 11.20 21.48
C PRO A 39 -44.89 11.97 20.41
N SER A 40 -45.62 12.65 19.52
CA SER A 40 -45.14 13.34 18.32
C SER A 40 -44.38 14.65 18.58
N SER A 41 -44.09 15.00 19.84
CA SER A 41 -43.56 16.31 20.21
C SER A 41 -42.03 16.45 20.18
N THR A 42 -41.26 15.39 19.88
CA THR A 42 -39.79 15.47 19.79
C THR A 42 -39.24 15.34 18.37
N TRP A 43 -40.11 15.23 17.36
CA TRP A 43 -39.71 15.16 15.94
C TRP A 43 -39.41 16.52 15.29
N GLY A 44 -38.79 17.43 16.05
CA GLY A 44 -38.18 18.67 15.56
C GLY A 44 -36.73 18.50 15.05
N GLY A 45 -36.21 17.28 14.94
CA GLY A 45 -34.79 17.00 14.66
C GLY A 45 -34.46 16.42 13.27
N ARG A 46 -35.44 16.23 12.39
CA ARG A 46 -35.19 15.68 11.03
C ARG A 46 -34.18 16.49 10.20
N PRO A 47 -34.10 17.84 10.27
CA PRO A 47 -33.05 18.57 9.56
C PRO A 47 -31.67 18.40 10.23
N ALA A 48 -31.61 18.17 11.55
CA ALA A 48 -30.35 18.00 12.27
C ALA A 48 -29.68 16.64 11.95
N VAL A 49 -30.48 15.57 11.86
CA VAL A 49 -29.97 14.25 11.46
C VAL A 49 -29.57 14.24 9.98
N ALA A 50 -30.36 14.88 9.11
CA ALA A 50 -30.00 15.04 7.70
C ALA A 50 -28.72 15.88 7.53
N ALA A 51 -28.58 16.97 8.29
CA ALA A 51 -27.37 17.79 8.30
C ALA A 51 -26.14 17.01 8.80
N LEU A 52 -26.30 16.15 9.82
CA LEU A 52 -25.23 15.29 10.32
C LEU A 52 -24.77 14.29 9.26
N VAL A 53 -25.72 13.63 8.56
CA VAL A 53 -25.40 12.67 7.48
C VAL A 53 -24.66 13.36 6.33
N VAL A 54 -25.10 14.55 5.92
CA VAL A 54 -24.43 15.34 4.88
C VAL A 54 -23.03 15.79 5.32
N LEU A 55 -22.86 16.20 6.59
CA LEU A 55 -21.55 16.57 7.14
C LEU A 55 -20.58 15.39 7.18
N VAL A 56 -21.05 14.21 7.61
CA VAL A 56 -20.23 12.98 7.62
C VAL A 56 -19.84 12.58 6.20
N ALA A 57 -20.77 12.62 5.24
CA ALA A 57 -20.48 12.32 3.84
C ALA A 57 -19.49 13.33 3.22
N ALA A 58 -19.62 14.62 3.54
CA ALA A 58 -18.69 15.65 3.10
C ALA A 58 -17.29 15.45 3.70
N ALA A 59 -17.18 15.09 4.99
CA ALA A 59 -15.91 14.79 5.65
C ALA A 59 -15.20 13.59 5.01
N VAL A 60 -15.95 12.51 4.73
CA VAL A 60 -15.42 11.32 4.02
C VAL A 60 -14.94 11.68 2.62
N MET A 61 -15.66 12.53 1.90
CA MET A 61 -15.28 12.99 0.57
C MET A 61 -14.04 13.90 0.58
N VAL A 62 -13.89 14.75 1.60
CA VAL A 62 -12.68 15.57 1.79
C VAL A 62 -11.47 14.70 2.15
N ALA A 63 -11.65 13.68 2.98
CA ALA A 63 -10.61 12.69 3.29
C ALA A 63 -10.20 11.90 2.03
N ALA A 64 -11.16 11.45 1.22
CA ALA A 64 -10.88 10.77 -0.04
C ALA A 64 -10.17 11.68 -1.06
N MET A 65 -10.60 12.95 -1.16
CA MET A 65 -10.03 13.92 -2.09
C MET A 65 -8.63 14.40 -1.67
N SER A 66 -8.33 14.44 -0.38
CA SER A 66 -6.99 14.77 0.13
C SER A 66 -5.98 13.63 -0.10
N VAL A 67 -6.41 12.38 0.02
CA VAL A 67 -5.63 11.21 -0.43
C VAL A 67 -5.38 11.29 -1.94
N ALA A 68 -6.40 11.52 -2.76
CA ALA A 68 -6.24 11.64 -4.21
C ALA A 68 -5.30 12.81 -4.63
N ARG A 69 -5.36 13.95 -3.94
CA ARG A 69 -4.48 15.11 -4.21
C ARG A 69 -3.03 14.89 -3.74
N ARG A 70 -2.78 14.02 -2.76
CA ARG A 70 -1.42 13.70 -2.30
C ARG A 70 -0.66 12.85 -3.33
N TRP A 71 -1.38 12.02 -4.08
CA TRP A 71 -0.82 11.21 -5.16
C TRP A 71 -0.43 12.01 -6.41
N THR A 72 -1.09 13.14 -6.69
CA THR A 72 -0.76 13.97 -7.87
C THR A 72 0.48 14.85 -7.69
N ARG A 73 0.93 15.10 -6.44
CA ARG A 73 2.17 15.86 -6.16
C ARG A 73 3.42 14.97 -6.12
N ALA A 74 3.29 13.68 -5.85
CA ALA A 74 4.43 12.75 -5.84
C ALA A 74 5.00 12.46 -7.24
N GLY A 75 4.27 12.80 -8.31
CA GLY A 75 4.67 12.61 -9.71
C GLY A 75 5.50 13.74 -10.34
N ARG A 76 5.84 14.81 -9.61
CA ARG A 76 6.79 15.83 -10.10
C ARG A 76 7.98 15.96 -9.15
N ARG A 77 8.99 15.14 -9.37
CA ARG A 77 10.37 15.54 -9.06
C ARG A 77 11.02 16.11 -10.32
N PRO A 78 11.78 17.21 -10.21
CA PRO A 78 12.39 17.87 -11.36
C PRO A 78 13.46 16.95 -11.95
N ALA A 79 13.19 16.43 -13.13
CA ALA A 79 14.22 15.88 -13.99
C ALA A 79 14.94 17.07 -14.64
N GLU A 80 16.07 17.48 -14.08
CA GLU A 80 17.07 18.39 -14.66
C GLU A 80 18.19 18.57 -13.60
N ARG A 81 19.49 18.54 -13.87
CA ARG A 81 20.30 18.26 -15.05
C ARG A 81 21.73 18.17 -14.50
N THR A 82 22.32 16.99 -14.42
CA THR A 82 23.77 16.86 -14.15
C THR A 82 24.34 15.65 -14.89
N ALA A 83 24.08 15.60 -16.20
CA ALA A 83 24.94 14.87 -17.12
C ALA A 83 25.93 15.91 -17.67
N GLY A 84 27.16 15.88 -17.15
CA GLY A 84 28.27 16.61 -17.75
C GLY A 84 28.55 16.08 -19.17
N PRO A 85 29.21 16.87 -20.05
CA PRO A 85 29.46 16.46 -21.41
C PRO A 85 30.42 15.26 -21.42
N LEU A 86 29.97 14.10 -21.88
CA LEU A 86 30.86 12.99 -22.21
C LEU A 86 31.66 13.40 -23.45
N THR A 87 32.97 13.59 -23.28
CA THR A 87 33.91 13.80 -24.38
C THR A 87 34.02 12.50 -25.18
N PRO A 88 33.93 12.50 -26.53
CA PRO A 88 34.12 11.29 -27.33
C PRO A 88 35.62 10.95 -27.35
N ALA A 89 36.02 9.91 -26.62
CA ALA A 89 37.36 9.34 -26.74
C ALA A 89 37.41 8.40 -27.95
N ALA A 90 38.39 8.66 -28.80
CA ALA A 90 38.63 8.05 -30.10
C ALA A 90 38.83 6.52 -30.06
N ALA A 91 38.34 5.87 -31.12
CA ALA A 91 38.62 4.47 -31.43
C ALA A 91 40.08 4.25 -31.82
N PRO A 92 40.66 3.09 -31.48
CA PRO A 92 41.72 2.48 -32.26
C PRO A 92 41.22 1.23 -33.01
N ASP A 93 41.65 1.11 -34.26
CA ASP A 93 41.39 0.01 -35.20
C ASP A 93 41.88 -1.39 -34.73
N PRO A 94 41.33 -2.49 -35.29
CA PRO A 94 41.66 -3.87 -34.90
C PRO A 94 42.91 -4.41 -35.62
N PRO A 95 43.54 -5.48 -35.08
CA PRO A 95 43.63 -6.66 -35.93
C PRO A 95 43.61 -8.04 -35.21
N SER A 96 43.24 -9.05 -36.01
CA SER A 96 43.64 -10.47 -35.96
C SER A 96 42.84 -11.47 -35.12
N ARG A 97 42.01 -12.26 -35.82
CA ARG A 97 41.71 -13.66 -35.44
C ARG A 97 42.97 -14.51 -35.54
N PRO A 98 43.08 -15.56 -34.71
CA PRO A 98 43.27 -16.89 -35.27
C PRO A 98 42.21 -17.91 -34.84
N THR A 99 42.07 -18.88 -35.73
CA THR A 99 41.19 -20.05 -35.82
C THR A 99 41.48 -21.14 -34.77
N SER A 100 40.39 -21.76 -34.28
CA SER A 100 40.14 -23.15 -33.80
C SER A 100 41.12 -23.92 -32.90
N ALA A 101 40.60 -24.49 -31.79
CA ALA A 101 40.37 -25.95 -31.55
C ALA A 101 40.12 -26.24 -30.02
N PRO A 102 39.93 -27.49 -29.53
CA PRO A 102 38.65 -28.20 -29.41
C PRO A 102 38.23 -28.60 -27.97
N VAL A 103 36.96 -28.98 -27.84
CA VAL A 103 36.15 -29.59 -26.74
C VAL A 103 36.87 -30.28 -25.56
N ALA A 104 36.40 -30.01 -24.33
CA ALA A 104 36.27 -31.00 -23.26
C ALA A 104 34.98 -30.73 -22.42
N PRO A 105 34.12 -31.73 -22.17
CA PRO A 105 32.91 -31.58 -21.36
C PRO A 105 33.19 -32.08 -19.95
N ASP A 106 33.52 -31.18 -19.03
CA ASP A 106 33.45 -31.50 -17.61
C ASP A 106 32.21 -30.84 -17.02
N GLY A 107 31.32 -31.70 -16.51
CA GLY A 107 30.17 -31.34 -15.70
C GLY A 107 30.60 -30.74 -14.37
N VAL A 108 31.22 -29.56 -14.42
CA VAL A 108 31.23 -28.64 -13.30
C VAL A 108 29.81 -28.15 -13.13
N ASP A 109 29.21 -28.61 -12.05
CA ASP A 109 28.08 -28.01 -11.35
C ASP A 109 28.06 -26.49 -11.57
N GLN A 110 27.34 -26.03 -12.60
CA GLN A 110 27.17 -24.60 -12.90
C GLN A 110 26.20 -23.94 -11.91
N ARG A 111 25.95 -24.55 -10.74
CA ARG A 111 25.39 -23.81 -9.63
C ARG A 111 26.50 -22.91 -9.09
N PRO A 112 26.46 -21.59 -9.32
CA PRO A 112 27.47 -20.71 -8.77
C PRO A 112 27.56 -20.94 -7.24
N PRO A 113 28.75 -21.27 -6.70
CA PRO A 113 28.93 -21.56 -5.30
C PRO A 113 28.84 -20.25 -4.52
N GLY A 114 27.61 -19.90 -4.14
CA GLY A 114 27.32 -18.75 -3.30
C GLY A 114 26.35 -17.76 -3.91
N LEU A 115 25.06 -18.06 -3.84
CA LEU A 115 24.11 -17.04 -3.39
C LEU A 115 24.31 -16.89 -1.87
N ARG A 116 25.49 -16.45 -1.45
CA ARG A 116 25.67 -16.00 -0.07
C ARG A 116 24.84 -14.74 0.03
N ALA A 117 23.93 -14.66 1.00
CA ALA A 117 23.03 -13.53 1.25
C ALA A 117 23.74 -12.19 1.59
N GLU A 118 25.03 -12.06 1.25
CA GLU A 118 25.94 -10.98 1.62
C GLU A 118 26.55 -10.25 0.41
N ASP A 119 26.19 -10.62 -0.82
CA ASP A 119 26.59 -9.83 -1.98
C ASP A 119 25.78 -8.50 -2.00
N PRO A 120 26.43 -7.33 -1.85
CA PRO A 120 25.74 -6.04 -1.85
C PRO A 120 24.94 -5.79 -3.13
N ASP A 121 25.33 -6.41 -4.24
CA ASP A 121 24.64 -6.26 -5.51
C ASP A 121 23.35 -7.08 -5.56
N ILE A 122 23.36 -8.30 -4.98
CA ILE A 122 22.14 -9.10 -4.81
C ILE A 122 21.14 -8.36 -3.93
N ARG A 123 21.61 -7.73 -2.83
CA ARG A 123 20.73 -6.94 -1.96
C ARG A 123 20.10 -5.77 -2.70
N ARG A 124 20.89 -5.00 -3.46
CA ARG A 124 20.38 -3.89 -4.27
C ARG A 124 19.36 -4.36 -5.30
N LEU A 125 19.57 -5.53 -5.89
CA LEU A 125 18.62 -6.13 -6.83
C LEU A 125 17.31 -6.46 -6.13
N ILE A 126 17.36 -7.09 -4.95
CA ILE A 126 16.16 -7.41 -4.14
C ILE A 126 15.40 -6.13 -3.79
N GLU A 127 16.08 -5.10 -3.29
CA GLU A 127 15.48 -3.81 -2.96
C GLU A 127 14.86 -3.13 -4.20
N SER A 128 15.50 -3.25 -5.36
CA SER A 128 14.97 -2.75 -6.64
C SER A 128 13.70 -3.50 -7.06
N VAL A 129 13.68 -4.83 -6.93
CA VAL A 129 12.50 -5.66 -7.23
C VAL A 129 11.35 -5.36 -6.27
N ILE A 130 11.63 -5.17 -4.98
CA ILE A 130 10.65 -4.69 -3.99
C ILE A 130 10.08 -3.34 -4.42
N GLY A 131 10.94 -2.41 -4.80
CA GLY A 131 10.52 -1.09 -5.30
C GLY A 131 9.62 -1.18 -6.53
N VAL A 132 9.97 -2.01 -7.52
CA VAL A 132 9.14 -2.24 -8.71
C VAL A 132 7.80 -2.88 -8.32
N ARG A 133 7.80 -3.89 -7.44
CA ARG A 133 6.56 -4.55 -6.98
C ARG A 133 5.57 -3.56 -6.38
N ASP A 134 6.07 -2.62 -5.58
CA ASP A 134 5.22 -1.61 -4.91
C ASP A 134 4.58 -0.62 -5.90
N LEU A 135 5.20 -0.41 -7.07
CA LEU A 135 4.71 0.51 -8.10
C LEU A 135 3.78 -0.15 -9.12
N VAL A 136 3.78 -1.48 -9.20
CA VAL A 136 3.05 -2.23 -10.21
C VAL A 136 1.55 -2.26 -9.88
N PRO A 137 0.67 -1.71 -10.76
CA PRO A 137 -0.78 -1.75 -10.54
C PRO A 137 -1.40 -3.12 -10.85
N SER A 138 -0.72 -3.94 -11.66
CA SER A 138 -1.19 -5.27 -12.06
C SER A 138 -1.03 -6.26 -10.91
N GLN A 139 -2.15 -6.77 -10.41
CA GLN A 139 -2.17 -7.73 -9.31
C GLN A 139 -1.39 -9.01 -9.64
N ALA A 140 -1.61 -9.57 -10.83
CA ALA A 140 -0.95 -10.81 -11.25
C ALA A 140 0.58 -10.64 -11.28
N LEU A 141 1.07 -9.47 -11.70
CA LEU A 141 2.51 -9.19 -11.71
C LEU A 141 3.05 -8.95 -10.29
N ALA A 142 2.31 -8.24 -9.44
CA ALA A 142 2.70 -8.04 -8.03
C ALA A 142 2.75 -9.36 -7.23
N GLU A 143 1.84 -10.29 -7.51
CA GLU A 143 1.84 -11.65 -6.95
C GLU A 143 3.02 -12.45 -7.48
N ARG A 144 3.30 -12.40 -8.78
CA ARG A 144 4.45 -13.08 -9.38
C ARG A 144 5.79 -12.58 -8.82
N LEU A 145 5.94 -11.25 -8.68
CA LEU A 145 7.13 -10.65 -8.06
C LEU A 145 7.23 -11.04 -6.58
N GLY A 146 6.10 -11.04 -5.86
CA GLY A 146 6.04 -11.47 -4.46
C GLY A 146 6.45 -12.94 -4.28
N ALA A 147 5.97 -13.83 -5.15
CA ALA A 147 6.35 -15.25 -5.13
C ALA A 147 7.84 -15.45 -5.43
N GLY A 148 8.41 -14.68 -6.35
CA GLY A 148 9.85 -14.69 -6.63
C GLY A 148 10.68 -14.22 -5.43
N LEU A 149 10.26 -13.14 -4.76
CA LEU A 149 10.89 -12.64 -3.53
C LEU A 149 10.81 -13.68 -2.40
N ALA A 150 9.67 -14.33 -2.21
CA ALA A 150 9.50 -15.38 -1.21
C ALA A 150 10.41 -16.59 -1.47
N ALA A 151 10.61 -16.97 -2.74
CA ALA A 151 11.48 -18.08 -3.13
C ALA A 151 12.97 -17.83 -2.80
N VAL A 152 13.39 -16.56 -2.72
CA VAL A 152 14.76 -16.18 -2.31
C VAL A 152 14.87 -15.87 -0.81
N GLY A 153 13.83 -16.16 -0.02
CA GLY A 153 13.84 -16.02 1.44
C GLY A 153 13.36 -14.67 1.98
N VAL A 154 12.89 -13.77 1.11
CA VAL A 154 12.33 -12.48 1.54
C VAL A 154 10.93 -12.68 2.12
N GLN A 155 10.74 -12.23 3.35
CA GLN A 155 9.48 -12.28 4.09
C GLN A 155 8.81 -10.92 4.13
N THR A 156 7.51 -10.89 3.86
CA THR A 156 6.68 -9.68 4.02
C THR A 156 6.15 -9.57 5.45
N ASP A 157 6.28 -8.39 6.04
CA ASP A 157 5.69 -8.06 7.34
C ASP A 157 4.43 -7.21 7.17
N HIS A 158 3.33 -7.65 7.79
CA HIS A 158 2.03 -6.97 7.77
C HIS A 158 1.45 -6.89 9.20
N PRO A 159 2.01 -6.03 10.06
CA PRO A 159 1.77 -6.03 11.50
C PRO A 159 0.45 -5.34 11.93
N LEU A 160 -0.65 -5.60 11.24
CA LEU A 160 -1.94 -4.97 11.56
C LEU A 160 -2.46 -5.42 12.93
N GLY A 161 -2.86 -4.46 13.77
CA GLY A 161 -3.39 -4.72 15.11
C GLY A 161 -2.37 -5.21 16.13
N ARG A 162 -1.08 -5.28 15.76
CA ARG A 162 0.01 -5.62 16.69
C ARG A 162 0.46 -4.38 17.46
N PRO A 163 1.11 -4.54 18.62
CA PRO A 163 1.80 -3.44 19.29
C PRO A 163 2.80 -2.78 18.34
N PHE A 164 2.85 -1.45 18.38
CA PHE A 164 3.87 -0.71 17.66
C PHE A 164 5.26 -1.00 18.25
N ASP A 165 6.24 -1.16 17.37
CA ASP A 165 7.63 -1.45 17.73
C ASP A 165 8.53 -0.56 16.86
N PRO A 166 9.16 0.48 17.41
CA PRO A 166 9.97 1.40 16.64
C PRO A 166 11.23 0.76 16.05
N ALA A 167 11.63 -0.44 16.50
CA ALA A 167 12.76 -1.16 15.94
C ALA A 167 12.43 -1.86 14.60
N ARG A 168 11.14 -2.11 14.33
CA ARG A 168 10.66 -2.87 13.15
C ARG A 168 9.61 -2.13 12.31
N HIS A 169 9.05 -1.07 12.88
CA HIS A 169 7.92 -0.34 12.32
C HIS A 169 8.24 1.16 12.25
N GLN A 170 7.87 1.77 11.13
CA GLN A 170 7.96 3.21 10.92
C GLN A 170 6.58 3.83 10.98
N ALA A 171 6.30 4.60 12.04
CA ALA A 171 5.04 5.33 12.18
C ALA A 171 5.03 6.53 11.20
N VAL A 172 4.15 6.49 10.20
CA VAL A 172 3.98 7.57 9.22
C VAL A 172 2.83 8.51 9.58
N GLU A 173 1.87 8.03 10.36
CA GLU A 173 0.69 8.77 10.80
C GLU A 173 0.19 8.24 12.15
N THR A 174 -0.57 9.06 12.88
CA THR A 174 -1.21 8.66 14.13
C THR A 174 -2.69 9.00 14.13
N VAL A 175 -3.54 8.07 14.57
CA VAL A 175 -4.99 8.25 14.68
C VAL A 175 -5.40 8.27 16.15
N VAL A 176 -6.21 9.25 16.53
CA VAL A 176 -6.72 9.35 17.91
C VAL A 176 -7.79 8.28 18.15
N THR A 177 -7.73 7.60 19.30
CA THR A 177 -8.73 6.63 19.75
C THR A 177 -9.15 6.92 21.18
N ASP A 178 -10.44 6.70 21.47
CA ASP A 178 -11.01 6.74 22.81
C ASP A 178 -10.92 5.37 23.52
N ASP A 179 -10.60 4.30 22.80
CA ASP A 179 -10.40 2.97 23.38
C ASP A 179 -8.96 2.82 23.90
N PRO A 180 -8.75 2.70 25.23
CA PRO A 180 -7.42 2.56 25.82
C PRO A 180 -6.71 1.26 25.41
N ARG A 181 -7.45 0.22 24.99
CA ARG A 181 -6.87 -1.07 24.57
C ARG A 181 -6.18 -0.99 23.22
N LEU A 182 -6.57 -0.02 22.41
CA LEU A 182 -6.00 0.20 21.09
C LEU A 182 -4.82 1.18 21.13
N ALA A 183 -4.61 1.90 22.23
CA ALA A 183 -3.48 2.81 22.35
C ALA A 183 -2.14 2.09 22.09
N ASP A 184 -1.26 2.75 21.34
CA ASP A 184 0.07 2.26 20.96
C ASP A 184 0.06 0.96 20.12
N THR A 185 -1.07 0.64 19.49
CA THR A 185 -1.19 -0.45 18.52
C THR A 185 -1.28 0.08 17.08
N ILE A 186 -0.98 -0.80 16.12
CA ILE A 186 -0.99 -0.47 14.70
C ILE A 186 -2.42 -0.46 14.18
N ALA A 187 -2.91 0.74 13.86
CA ALA A 187 -4.23 1.01 13.32
C ALA A 187 -4.36 0.58 11.85
N ALA A 188 -3.32 0.86 11.05
CA ALA A 188 -3.28 0.49 9.64
C ALA A 188 -1.84 0.27 9.18
N VAL A 189 -1.67 -0.51 8.11
CA VAL A 189 -0.39 -0.70 7.42
C VAL A 189 -0.49 0.01 6.07
N GLU A 190 0.19 1.15 5.94
CA GLU A 190 0.23 1.92 4.69
C GLU A 190 1.12 1.24 3.66
N ARG A 191 2.25 0.70 4.11
CA ARG A 191 3.17 -0.01 3.23
C ARG A 191 3.82 -1.18 3.97
N VAL A 192 3.71 -2.36 3.37
CA VAL A 192 4.27 -3.59 3.94
C VAL A 192 5.79 -3.49 4.11
N GLY A 193 6.27 -4.09 5.19
CA GLY A 193 7.70 -4.24 5.48
C GLY A 193 8.27 -5.49 4.81
N TYR A 194 9.60 -5.54 4.70
CA TYR A 194 10.32 -6.68 4.16
C TYR A 194 11.54 -7.00 5.01
N SER A 195 11.75 -8.29 5.27
CA SER A 195 12.93 -8.81 5.98
C SER A 195 13.46 -10.04 5.27
N GLN A 196 14.75 -10.32 5.43
CA GLN A 196 15.39 -11.53 4.94
C GLN A 196 16.37 -12.03 6.00
N ASP A 197 16.24 -13.29 6.42
CA ASP A 197 17.11 -13.92 7.43
C ASP A 197 17.25 -13.10 8.73
N GLY A 198 16.14 -12.48 9.16
CA GLY A 198 16.11 -11.63 10.35
C GLY A 198 16.74 -10.24 10.19
N ARG A 199 17.32 -9.93 9.02
CA ARG A 199 17.74 -8.57 8.66
C ARG A 199 16.59 -7.82 8.01
N GLU A 200 16.36 -6.62 8.50
CA GLU A 200 15.37 -5.74 7.89
C GLU A 200 15.90 -5.17 6.58
N LEU A 201 15.13 -5.36 5.51
CA LEU A 201 15.39 -4.72 4.22
C LEU A 201 14.67 -3.38 4.17
N ARG A 202 13.46 -3.32 4.71
CA ARG A 202 12.66 -2.12 4.79
C ARG A 202 11.60 -2.23 5.91
N PRO A 203 11.45 -1.23 6.78
CA PRO A 203 10.41 -1.23 7.81
C PRO A 203 9.01 -1.21 7.20
N ALA A 204 8.06 -1.78 7.94
CA ALA A 204 6.65 -1.56 7.63
C ALA A 204 6.28 -0.11 7.98
N GLU A 205 5.67 0.61 7.04
CA GLU A 205 5.11 1.94 7.27
C GLU A 205 3.69 1.78 7.81
N VAL A 206 3.45 2.32 9.00
CA VAL A 206 2.24 2.05 9.76
C VAL A 206 1.60 3.33 10.30
N VAL A 207 0.29 3.26 10.48
CA VAL A 207 -0.50 4.24 11.23
C VAL A 207 -0.70 3.68 12.64
N VAL A 208 -0.43 4.49 13.66
CA VAL A 208 -0.49 4.06 15.07
C VAL A 208 -1.64 4.74 15.79
N TYR A 209 -2.35 4.00 16.64
CA TYR A 209 -3.35 4.59 17.51
C TYR A 209 -2.70 5.36 18.66
N ARG A 210 -3.24 6.54 18.94
CA ARG A 210 -2.86 7.38 20.07
C ARG A 210 -4.07 7.61 20.97
N ALA A 211 -3.90 7.50 22.28
CA ALA A 211 -4.98 7.84 23.20
C ALA A 211 -5.38 9.33 23.05
N ALA A 212 -6.68 9.59 23.04
CA ALA A 212 -7.22 10.94 23.24
C ALA A 212 -6.74 11.47 24.61
N ARG A 213 -6.21 12.69 24.63
CA ARG A 213 -5.59 13.30 25.80
C ARG A 213 -6.50 14.32 26.44
#